data_AF-K2FC71-F1
#
_entry.id   AF-K2FC71-F1
#
_cell.length_a   1.000
_cell.length_b   1.000
_cell.length_c   1.000
_cell.angle_alpha   90.00
_cell.angle_beta   90.00
_cell.angle_gamma   90.00
#
_symmetry.space_group_name_H-M   'P 1'
#
loop_
_entity.id
_entity.type
_entity.pdbx_description
1 polymer ?
#
loop_
_entity_poly.entity_id
_entity_poly.type
_entity_poly.pdbx_seq_one_letter_code
_entity_poly.pdbx_strand_id
1 'polypeptide(L)'
;EAMLNSFRFLDKNYFDNPDFEEDMKKLSYSNEEFGFSVTLPEEWDKYQVSVQNDKGDDKHTYIYFMMPTVDKSWGGSFNKNTGKAIPGMVDIFVITATDLATWNNDTKSKECLENPNPSCPQIESVIGKNEKYVFTASYGNGTLPSDVEKFIEEGSAAKFLQGKFEILLK
;
A
#
# COMPACT_ATOMS: atom_id res chain seq x y z
N GLU A 1 30.50 -2.42 34.86
CA GLU A 1 29.23 -2.98 35.35
C GLU A 1 28.35 -1.83 35.78
N ALA A 2 27.39 -1.43 34.93
CA ALA A 2 26.00 -1.88 34.94
C ALA A 2 25.12 -1.11 35.95
N MET A 3 24.34 -0.16 35.40
CA MET A 3 22.91 0.12 35.66
C MET A 3 22.40 0.28 37.11
N LEU A 4 21.83 1.45 37.46
CA LEU A 4 20.36 1.70 37.54
C LEU A 4 19.99 3.02 38.27
N ASN A 5 18.95 3.65 37.72
CA ASN A 5 17.90 4.45 38.36
C ASN A 5 18.22 5.79 39.04
N SER A 6 17.74 6.89 38.43
CA SER A 6 16.63 7.67 39.01
C SER A 6 16.26 8.88 38.12
N PHE A 7 15.04 8.88 37.58
CA PHE A 7 14.31 10.09 37.20
C PHE A 7 12.90 9.91 37.77
N ARG A 8 12.64 10.41 38.98
CA ARG A 8 12.04 11.73 39.29
C ARG A 8 10.69 11.95 38.59
N PHE A 9 9.64 11.81 39.38
CA PHE A 9 8.33 12.42 39.19
C PHE A 9 8.47 13.95 39.07
N LEU A 10 7.97 14.52 37.98
CA LEU A 10 7.61 15.92 37.73
C LEU A 10 6.62 15.86 36.56
N ASP A 11 5.55 16.65 36.42
CA ASP A 11 4.80 17.51 37.30
C ASP A 11 3.45 17.71 36.56
N LYS A 12 2.35 17.87 37.29
CA LYS A 12 0.98 17.71 36.75
C LYS A 12 0.44 18.92 35.95
N ASN A 13 1.30 19.77 35.39
CA ASN A 13 0.91 21.06 34.79
C ASN A 13 1.56 21.30 33.42
N TYR A 14 1.25 20.46 32.42
CA TYR A 14 1.68 20.67 31.04
C TYR A 14 0.59 20.30 30.02
N PHE A 15 -0.67 20.65 30.30
CA PHE A 15 -1.82 20.35 29.43
C PHE A 15 -2.68 21.57 29.13
N ASP A 16 -2.06 22.73 28.89
CA ASP A 16 -2.74 23.90 28.30
C ASP A 16 -1.77 24.67 27.39
N ASN A 17 -1.32 24.01 26.32
CA ASN A 17 -0.69 24.68 25.18
C ASN A 17 -1.45 24.28 23.90
N PRO A 18 -2.11 25.21 23.19
CA PRO A 18 -2.92 24.90 22.01
C PRO A 18 -2.10 24.57 20.74
N ASP A 19 -0.76 24.53 20.84
CA ASP A 19 0.16 24.16 19.75
C ASP A 19 0.69 22.72 19.88
N PHE A 20 -0.15 21.80 20.38
CA PHE A 20 0.08 20.37 20.18
C PHE A 20 -0.64 19.96 18.88
N GLU A 21 0.03 20.14 17.74
CA GLU A 21 -0.13 19.13 16.70
C GLU A 21 0.50 17.86 17.27
N GLU A 22 -0.32 16.93 17.74
CA GLU A 22 0.10 15.55 17.89
C GLU A 22 0.66 15.14 16.52
N ASP A 23 1.99 15.08 16.43
CA ASP A 23 2.71 14.49 15.30
C ASP A 23 2.18 13.06 15.14
N MET A 24 1.10 12.90 14.36
CA MET A 24 0.58 11.60 13.98
C MET A 24 1.73 10.92 13.29
N LYS A 25 2.25 9.89 13.93
CA LYS A 25 3.29 9.00 13.42
C LYS A 25 2.66 8.12 12.35
N LYS A 26 2.19 8.75 11.26
CA LYS A 26 1.62 8.08 10.10
C LYS A 26 2.70 7.18 9.53
N LEU A 27 2.48 5.87 9.58
CA LEU A 27 3.31 4.89 8.89
C LEU A 27 3.19 5.16 7.39
N SER A 28 4.07 5.98 6.83
CA SER A 28 4.05 6.34 5.42
C SER A 28 5.06 5.53 4.63
N TYR A 29 4.64 4.96 3.50
CA TYR A 29 5.53 4.46 2.45
C TYR A 29 5.64 5.50 1.34
N SER A 30 6.85 5.79 0.89
CA SER A 30 7.08 6.65 -0.29
C SER A 30 7.89 5.91 -1.32
N ASN A 31 7.49 6.03 -2.58
CA ASN A 31 8.24 5.53 -3.71
C ASN A 31 8.57 6.69 -4.66
N GLU A 32 9.80 7.20 -4.57
CA GLU A 32 10.25 8.32 -5.38
C GLU A 32 10.48 7.98 -6.86
N GLU A 33 10.69 6.70 -7.18
CA GLU A 33 10.84 6.21 -8.55
C GLU A 33 9.53 6.42 -9.32
N PHE A 34 8.41 5.98 -8.74
CA PHE A 34 7.09 6.13 -9.33
C PHE A 34 6.40 7.45 -8.96
N GLY A 35 6.84 8.16 -7.92
CA GLY A 35 6.35 9.48 -7.55
C GLY A 35 5.02 9.45 -6.79
N PHE A 36 4.90 8.57 -5.79
CA PHE A 36 3.74 8.52 -4.90
C PHE A 36 4.12 8.22 -3.45
N SER A 37 3.22 8.52 -2.54
CA SER A 37 3.25 8.09 -1.14
C SER A 37 1.92 7.48 -0.72
N VAL A 38 1.97 6.63 0.31
CA VAL A 38 0.82 5.99 0.93
C VAL A 38 0.94 6.10 2.43
N THR A 39 -0.11 6.59 3.08
CA THR A 39 -0.29 6.50 4.53
C THR A 39 -0.93 5.16 4.89
N LEU A 40 -0.31 4.41 5.80
CA LEU A 40 -0.79 3.13 6.29
C LEU A 40 -1.33 3.25 7.73
N PRO A 41 -2.24 2.35 8.14
CA PRO A 41 -2.70 2.25 9.52
C PRO A 41 -1.55 1.98 10.50
N GLU A 42 -1.68 2.44 11.73
CA GLU A 42 -0.63 2.26 12.75
C GLU A 42 -0.39 0.79 13.10
N GLU A 43 -1.44 -0.03 13.01
CA GLU A 43 -1.42 -1.46 13.27
C GLU A 43 -0.60 -2.24 12.23
N TRP A 44 -0.17 -1.58 11.15
CA TRP A 44 0.64 -2.15 10.09
C TRP A 44 2.15 -1.89 10.30
N ASP A 45 2.60 -1.65 11.53
CA ASP A 45 3.99 -1.33 11.89
C ASP A 45 5.07 -2.31 11.37
N LYS A 46 4.69 -3.54 11.03
CA LYS A 46 5.57 -4.61 10.53
C LYS A 46 5.37 -4.94 9.06
N TYR A 47 4.70 -4.07 8.30
CA TYR A 47 4.53 -4.29 6.88
C TYR A 47 5.87 -4.37 6.14
N GLN A 48 5.86 -5.07 5.01
CA GLN A 48 6.96 -5.05 4.05
C GLN A 48 6.40 -4.70 2.68
N VAL A 49 7.25 -4.10 1.85
CA VAL A 49 6.91 -3.78 0.47
C VAL A 49 7.82 -4.53 -0.48
N SER A 50 7.24 -5.14 -1.50
CA SER A 50 7.98 -5.80 -2.59
C SER A 50 7.58 -5.18 -3.92
N VAL A 51 8.55 -4.57 -4.61
CA VAL A 51 8.39 -4.03 -5.96
C VAL A 51 8.78 -5.10 -6.96
N GLN A 52 7.86 -5.49 -7.83
CA GLN A 52 8.01 -6.62 -8.73
C GLN A 52 7.57 -6.25 -10.14
N ASN A 53 8.33 -6.71 -11.12
CA ASN A 53 7.97 -6.62 -12.53
C ASN A 53 7.60 -8.01 -13.03
N ASP A 54 6.57 -8.09 -13.86
CA ASP A 54 6.26 -9.36 -14.51
C ASP A 54 7.34 -9.69 -15.53
N LYS A 55 7.83 -10.94 -15.53
CA LYS A 55 8.86 -11.36 -16.48
C LYS A 55 8.29 -11.28 -17.89
N GLY A 56 8.79 -10.32 -18.67
CA GLY A 56 8.33 -10.05 -20.03
C GLY A 56 7.24 -8.97 -20.14
N ASP A 57 6.89 -8.32 -19.03
CA ASP A 57 6.03 -7.14 -19.00
C ASP A 57 6.77 -5.99 -18.31
N ASP A 58 7.38 -5.13 -19.12
CA ASP A 58 8.05 -3.92 -18.69
C ASP A 58 7.10 -2.72 -18.51
N LYS A 59 5.80 -2.92 -18.72
CA LYS A 59 4.80 -1.85 -18.75
C LYS A 59 4.04 -1.72 -17.44
N HIS A 60 4.08 -2.77 -16.62
CA HIS A 60 3.44 -2.83 -15.32
C HIS A 60 4.48 -3.12 -14.23
N THR A 61 4.50 -2.27 -13.22
CA THR A 61 5.21 -2.56 -11.97
C THR A 61 4.21 -2.77 -10.85
N TYR A 62 4.34 -3.86 -10.13
CA TYR A 62 3.50 -4.24 -9.01
C TYR A 62 4.22 -3.95 -7.70
N ILE A 63 3.60 -3.13 -6.85
CA ILE A 63 4.08 -2.78 -5.52
C ILE A 63 3.18 -3.50 -4.51
N TYR A 64 3.66 -4.63 -4.00
CA TYR A 64 2.95 -5.46 -3.03
C TYR A 64 3.18 -4.96 -1.62
N PHE A 65 2.09 -4.71 -0.89
CA PHE A 65 2.12 -4.42 0.55
C PHE A 65 1.76 -5.69 1.30
N MET A 66 2.70 -6.14 2.12
CA MET A 66 2.65 -7.44 2.77
C MET A 66 2.67 -7.29 4.28
N MET A 67 1.93 -8.14 4.99
CA MET A 67 2.01 -8.24 6.45
C MET A 67 2.47 -9.62 6.89
N PRO A 68 3.15 -9.73 8.04
CA PRO A 68 3.41 -11.03 8.64
C PRO A 68 2.10 -11.68 9.09
N THR A 69 2.02 -13.01 8.95
CA THR A 69 0.95 -13.81 9.53
C THR A 69 1.50 -14.80 10.56
N VAL A 70 0.69 -15.11 11.56
CA VAL A 70 0.96 -16.20 12.50
C VAL A 70 0.50 -17.57 11.97
N ASP A 71 -0.26 -17.60 10.87
CA ASP A 71 -0.67 -18.83 10.21
C ASP A 71 0.51 -19.51 9.53
N LYS A 72 1.02 -20.56 10.18
CA LYS A 72 2.16 -21.35 9.70
C LYS A 72 1.83 -22.19 8.46
N SER A 73 0.55 -22.36 8.12
CA SER A 73 0.14 -23.04 6.90
C SER A 73 0.18 -22.12 5.68
N TRP A 74 0.27 -20.80 5.89
CA TRP A 74 0.39 -19.83 4.82
C TRP A 74 1.76 -19.96 4.13
N GLY A 75 1.75 -20.43 2.88
CA GLY A 75 2.96 -20.70 2.10
C GLY A 75 3.84 -19.47 1.83
N GLY A 76 3.33 -18.27 2.13
CA GLY A 76 4.03 -17.00 1.98
C GLY A 76 3.67 -16.27 0.68
N SER A 77 3.90 -14.96 0.67
CA SER A 77 3.83 -14.12 -0.53
C SER A 77 4.84 -14.55 -1.57
N PHE A 78 4.52 -14.43 -2.86
CA PHE A 78 5.45 -14.83 -3.92
C PHE A 78 6.24 -13.63 -4.46
N ASN A 79 7.57 -13.74 -4.50
CA ASN A 79 8.44 -12.79 -5.16
C ASN A 79 8.78 -13.29 -6.57
N LYS A 80 8.15 -12.70 -7.59
CA LYS A 80 8.31 -12.99 -9.01
C LYS A 80 9.71 -12.66 -9.54
N ASN A 81 10.37 -11.64 -9.00
CA ASN A 81 11.74 -11.27 -9.40
C ASN A 81 12.71 -12.41 -9.06
N THR A 82 12.57 -13.00 -7.87
CA THR A 82 13.45 -14.11 -7.41
C THR A 82 12.89 -15.50 -7.73
N GLY A 83 11.60 -15.60 -8.06
CA GLY A 83 10.88 -16.87 -8.23
C GLY A 83 10.75 -17.67 -6.92
N LYS A 84 10.69 -16.99 -5.77
CA LYS A 84 10.71 -17.63 -4.44
C LYS A 84 9.59 -17.07 -3.57
N ALA A 85 9.03 -17.92 -2.71
CA ALA A 85 8.14 -17.49 -1.65
C ALA A 85 8.90 -16.70 -0.57
N ILE A 86 8.20 -15.75 0.05
CA ILE A 86 8.61 -15.00 1.24
C ILE A 86 7.82 -15.60 2.41
N PRO A 87 8.43 -16.54 3.18
CA PRO A 87 7.70 -17.30 4.18
C PRO A 87 7.10 -16.41 5.27
N GLY A 88 5.87 -16.73 5.69
CA GLY A 88 5.19 -16.02 6.77
C GLY A 88 4.68 -14.63 6.42
N MET A 89 4.69 -14.24 5.14
CA MET A 89 4.14 -12.97 4.64
C MET A 89 2.86 -13.21 3.83
N VAL A 90 1.94 -12.26 3.90
CA VAL A 90 0.67 -12.25 3.16
C VAL A 90 0.58 -10.96 2.36
N ASP A 91 0.24 -11.05 1.07
CA ASP A 91 -0.08 -9.89 0.25
C ASP A 91 -1.46 -9.33 0.65
N ILE A 92 -1.51 -8.11 1.18
CA ILE A 92 -2.79 -7.47 1.55
C ILE A 92 -3.41 -6.80 0.34
N PHE A 93 -2.64 -5.89 -0.25
CA PHE A 93 -3.01 -5.22 -1.48
C PHE A 93 -1.77 -5.00 -2.35
N VAL A 94 -2.03 -4.77 -3.62
CA VAL A 94 -1.04 -4.42 -4.62
C VAL A 94 -1.43 -3.08 -5.23
N ILE A 95 -0.46 -2.18 -5.33
CA ILE A 95 -0.56 -1.01 -6.20
C ILE A 95 0.13 -1.36 -7.51
N THR A 96 -0.55 -1.17 -8.63
CA THR A 96 0.05 -1.33 -9.95
C THR A 96 0.36 0.05 -10.52
N ALA A 97 1.62 0.29 -10.86
CA ALA A 97 2.04 1.45 -11.65
C ALA A 97 2.11 1.02 -13.13
N THR A 98 1.20 1.54 -13.94
CA THR A 98 1.16 1.32 -15.38
C THR A 98 1.70 2.53 -16.10
N ASP A 99 2.66 2.35 -17.00
CA ASP A 99 3.13 3.44 -17.88
C ASP A 99 1.94 4.10 -18.61
N LEU A 100 1.94 5.43 -18.67
CA LEU A 100 0.82 6.20 -19.19
C LEU A 100 0.58 5.93 -20.68
N ALA A 101 1.63 5.71 -21.48
CA ALA A 101 1.47 5.38 -22.89
C ALA A 101 0.82 3.99 -23.06
N THR A 102 1.23 3.03 -22.24
CA THR A 102 0.60 1.70 -22.17
C THR A 102 -0.85 1.80 -21.75
N TRP A 103 -1.15 2.52 -20.66
CA TRP A 103 -2.52 2.71 -20.18
C TRP A 103 -3.42 3.31 -21.27
N ASN A 104 -2.93 4.33 -21.97
CA ASN A 104 -3.68 4.97 -23.04
C ASN A 104 -3.82 4.08 -24.29
N ASN A 105 -2.96 3.08 -24.49
CA ASN A 105 -3.05 2.17 -25.64
C ASN A 105 -3.92 0.94 -25.36
N ASP A 106 -4.28 0.69 -24.10
CA ASP A 106 -5.34 -0.27 -23.77
C ASP A 106 -6.70 0.33 -24.14
N THR A 107 -7.29 -0.19 -25.23
CA THR A 107 -8.57 0.26 -25.77
C THR A 107 -9.68 0.25 -24.72
N LYS A 108 -9.65 -0.71 -23.78
CA LYS A 108 -10.63 -0.75 -22.69
C LYS A 108 -10.42 0.43 -21.74
N SER A 109 -9.20 0.76 -21.37
CA SER A 109 -8.88 1.88 -20.49
C SER A 109 -9.29 3.23 -21.09
N LYS A 110 -9.12 3.42 -22.41
CA LYS A 110 -9.62 4.61 -23.14
C LYS A 110 -11.14 4.72 -23.13
N GLU A 111 -11.84 3.67 -23.55
CA GLU A 111 -13.31 3.63 -23.55
C GLU A 111 -13.89 3.89 -22.16
N CYS A 112 -13.23 3.34 -21.15
CA CYS A 112 -13.58 3.48 -19.75
C CYS A 112 -13.36 4.92 -19.22
N LEU A 113 -12.27 5.59 -19.60
CA LEU A 113 -12.03 6.99 -19.22
C LEU A 113 -13.06 7.95 -19.86
N GLU A 114 -13.44 7.71 -21.11
CA GLU A 114 -14.37 8.59 -21.84
C GLU A 114 -15.83 8.30 -21.49
N ASN A 115 -16.19 7.05 -21.20
CA ASN A 115 -17.55 6.62 -20.86
C ASN A 115 -17.55 5.57 -19.73
N PRO A 116 -17.44 6.01 -18.45
CA PRO A 116 -17.47 5.09 -17.30
C PRO A 116 -18.75 4.26 -17.29
N ASN A 117 -18.62 2.93 -17.33
CA ASN A 117 -19.76 2.01 -17.23
C ASN A 117 -19.40 0.78 -16.38
N PRO A 118 -20.39 -0.01 -15.91
CA PRO A 118 -20.14 -1.16 -15.02
C PRO A 118 -19.23 -2.26 -15.59
N SER A 119 -18.96 -2.25 -16.90
CA SER A 119 -18.02 -3.16 -17.57
C SER A 119 -16.57 -2.69 -17.47
N CYS A 120 -16.31 -1.59 -16.74
CA CYS A 120 -15.01 -0.97 -16.52
C CYS A 120 -14.48 -1.18 -15.09
N PRO A 121 -14.26 -2.42 -14.63
CA PRO A 121 -13.77 -2.68 -13.28
C PRO A 121 -12.37 -2.08 -13.03
N GLN A 122 -11.63 -1.81 -14.12
CA GLN A 122 -10.30 -1.19 -14.12
C GLN A 122 -10.32 0.29 -13.66
N ILE A 123 -11.44 1.00 -13.78
CA ILE A 123 -11.52 2.42 -13.33
C ILE A 123 -11.74 2.48 -11.83
N GLU A 124 -12.58 1.60 -11.29
CA GLU A 124 -12.87 1.58 -9.85
C GLU A 124 -11.64 1.23 -9.01
N SER A 125 -10.61 0.68 -9.65
CA SER A 125 -9.31 0.44 -9.04
C SER A 125 -8.32 1.60 -9.17
N VAL A 126 -8.58 2.63 -9.99
CA VAL A 126 -7.69 3.79 -10.15
C VAL A 126 -7.65 4.62 -8.88
N ILE A 127 -6.45 4.80 -8.33
CA ILE A 127 -6.20 5.57 -7.10
C ILE A 127 -5.45 6.88 -7.37
N GLY A 128 -4.84 7.03 -8.54
CA GLY A 128 -4.12 8.24 -8.91
C GLY A 128 -3.44 8.18 -10.26
N LYS A 129 -2.88 9.31 -10.67
CA LYS A 129 -2.13 9.46 -11.92
C LYS A 129 -1.10 10.59 -11.78
N ASN A 130 0.07 10.40 -12.37
CA ASN A 130 1.03 11.48 -12.61
C ASN A 130 1.41 11.57 -14.10
N GLU A 131 2.46 12.33 -14.42
CA GLU A 131 2.89 12.56 -15.80
C GLU A 131 3.36 11.27 -16.52
N LYS A 132 3.76 10.25 -15.77
CA LYS A 132 4.36 9.03 -16.31
C LYS A 132 3.52 7.78 -16.07
N TYR A 133 2.74 7.73 -15.00
CA TYR A 133 2.07 6.52 -14.55
C TYR A 133 0.60 6.76 -14.21
N VAL A 134 -0.20 5.71 -14.42
CA VAL A 134 -1.52 5.52 -13.80
C VAL A 134 -1.37 4.48 -12.71
N PHE A 135 -1.98 4.76 -11.55
CA PHE A 135 -1.94 3.88 -10.39
C PHE A 135 -3.29 3.23 -10.18
N THR A 136 -3.30 1.90 -10.09
CA THR A 136 -4.47 1.13 -9.67
C THR A 136 -4.18 0.33 -8.42
N ALA A 137 -5.21 -0.06 -7.67
CA ALA A 137 -5.09 -0.93 -6.51
C ALA A 137 -6.10 -2.06 -6.48
N SER A 138 -5.64 -3.23 -6.05
CA SER A 138 -6.47 -4.40 -5.80
C SER A 138 -6.01 -5.12 -4.54
N TYR A 139 -6.91 -5.83 -3.87
CA TYR A 139 -6.50 -6.75 -2.81
C TYR A 139 -5.74 -7.93 -3.40
N GLY A 140 -4.91 -8.58 -2.58
CA GLY A 140 -4.28 -9.84 -2.94
C GLY A 140 -5.33 -10.90 -3.31
N ASN A 141 -4.96 -11.83 -4.19
CA ASN A 141 -5.88 -12.90 -4.59
C ASN A 141 -5.98 -13.97 -3.49
N GLY A 142 -7.21 -14.34 -3.13
CA GLY A 142 -7.50 -15.51 -2.28
C GLY A 142 -8.09 -15.18 -0.92
N THR A 143 -8.43 -16.22 -0.16
CA THR A 143 -8.86 -16.09 1.24
C THR A 143 -7.64 -15.81 2.10
N LEU A 144 -7.60 -14.64 2.76
CA LEU A 144 -6.50 -14.28 3.64
C LEU A 144 -6.51 -15.09 4.96
N PRO A 145 -5.36 -15.21 5.65
CA PRO A 145 -5.34 -15.68 7.03
C PRO A 145 -6.19 -14.80 7.93
N SER A 146 -6.94 -15.40 8.86
CA SER A 146 -7.87 -14.67 9.75
C SER A 146 -7.21 -13.56 10.60
N ASP A 147 -5.93 -13.72 10.96
CA ASP A 147 -5.18 -12.72 11.72
C ASP A 147 -4.86 -11.47 10.91
N VAL A 148 -4.92 -11.59 9.59
CA VAL A 148 -4.64 -10.55 8.60
C VAL A 148 -5.92 -10.04 7.94
N GLU A 149 -6.91 -10.89 7.73
CA GLU A 149 -8.20 -10.57 7.10
C GLU A 149 -8.90 -9.38 7.78
N LYS A 150 -8.76 -9.26 9.10
CA LYS A 150 -9.29 -8.13 9.89
C LYS A 150 -8.80 -6.74 9.45
N PHE A 151 -7.71 -6.69 8.68
CA PHE A 151 -7.14 -5.44 8.15
C PHE A 151 -7.66 -5.06 6.77
N ILE A 152 -8.46 -5.91 6.13
CA ILE A 152 -9.16 -5.59 4.90
C ILE A 152 -10.46 -4.88 5.24
N GLU A 153 -10.65 -3.67 4.71
CA GLU A 153 -11.93 -2.97 4.75
C GLU A 153 -12.89 -3.57 3.71
N GLU A 154 -14.18 -3.67 4.07
CA GLU A 154 -15.23 -4.07 3.12
C GLU A 154 -15.23 -3.16 1.88
N GLY A 155 -15.08 -3.75 0.69
CA GLY A 155 -15.05 -3.03 -0.57
C GLY A 155 -13.83 -3.36 -1.41
N SER A 156 -13.14 -2.33 -1.92
CA SER A 156 -11.97 -2.45 -2.80
C SER A 156 -10.74 -1.81 -2.17
N ALA A 157 -9.55 -2.28 -2.55
CA ALA A 157 -8.29 -1.67 -2.11
C ALA A 157 -8.19 -0.19 -2.53
N ALA A 158 -8.79 0.18 -3.67
CA ALA A 158 -8.87 1.58 -4.08
C ALA A 158 -9.69 2.44 -3.12
N LYS A 159 -10.82 1.92 -2.59
CA LYS A 159 -11.57 2.60 -1.53
C LYS A 159 -10.76 2.71 -0.24
N PHE A 160 -10.07 1.64 0.15
CA PHE A 160 -9.18 1.67 1.31
C PHE A 160 -8.12 2.77 1.16
N LEU A 161 -7.55 2.95 -0.03
CA LEU A 161 -6.50 3.94 -0.30
C LEU A 161 -7.02 5.37 -0.53
N GLN A 162 -8.34 5.59 -0.53
CA GLN A 162 -8.92 6.90 -0.71
C GLN A 162 -8.51 7.84 0.45
N GLY A 163 -7.89 8.97 0.12
CA GLY A 163 -7.35 9.90 1.13
C GLY A 163 -6.09 9.41 1.85
N LYS A 164 -5.57 8.22 1.47
CA LYS A 164 -4.31 7.65 1.99
C LYS A 164 -3.21 7.63 0.92
N PHE A 165 -3.58 7.67 -0.37
CA PHE A 165 -2.65 7.72 -1.50
C PHE A 165 -2.46 9.16 -1.99
N GLU A 166 -1.20 9.57 -2.17
CA GLU A 166 -0.84 10.90 -2.63
C GLU A 166 0.19 10.84 -3.76
N ILE A 167 0.04 11.72 -4.74
CA ILE A 167 1.05 11.91 -5.79
C ILE A 167 2.11 12.87 -5.27
N LEU A 168 3.37 12.44 -5.34
CA LEU A 168 4.49 13.31 -5.04
C LEU A 168 4.74 14.20 -6.25
N LEU A 169 4.41 15.49 -6.12
CA LEU A 169 4.71 16.49 -7.15
C LEU A 169 6.24 16.59 -7.29
N LYS A 170 6.75 16.37 -8.51
CA LYS A 170 8.12 16.73 -8.91
C LYS A 170 8.07 17.91 -9.87
#